data_AF-A0A3M1I1U9-F1
#
_entry.id   AF-A0A3M1I1U9-F1
#
_cell.length_a   1.000
_cell.length_b   1.000
_cell.length_c   1.000
_cell.angle_alpha   90.00
_cell.angle_beta   90.00
_cell.angle_gamma   90.00
#
_symmetry.space_group_name_H-M   'P 1'
#
loop_
_entity.id
_entity.type
_entity.pdbx_description
1 polymer ?
#
loop_
_entity_poly.entity_id
_entity_poly.type
_entity_poly.pdbx_seq_one_letter_code
_entity_poly.pdbx_strand_id
1 'polypeptide(L)'
;MGRKAIAKERVLDPQMRQEMAFRLLPLFMSRGFRRVTMNEITRQLGISKATFYQHFESQDELYALSIELLLKQIGDAKPILKEKSLSYEDRFLHLFAIVLKQVLGLSPILLEDMKYHYPDLWQRLQDYYVEWENTLAEFFKEAMEQQAFRDVHPAIVSRLITVVLREFLNPEFLTQNQITVEQAFTDLLHILGEGFFLTETEPESLKEKVRNIIASSLLPNFSEIPNLSGLSIVKGDEHEKMD
;
A
#
# COMPACT_ATOMS: atom_id res chain seq x y z
N MET A 1 -48.19 10.93 -11.68
CA MET A 1 -47.78 10.28 -10.42
C MET A 1 -46.33 9.85 -10.57
N GLY A 2 -45.41 10.49 -9.84
CA GLY A 2 -43.98 10.17 -9.90
C GLY A 2 -43.72 8.78 -9.32
N ARG A 3 -42.99 7.93 -10.04
CA ARG A 3 -42.53 6.64 -9.53
C ARG A 3 -41.63 6.93 -8.32
N LYS A 4 -42.09 6.60 -7.11
CA LYS A 4 -41.23 6.52 -5.94
C LYS A 4 -40.15 5.48 -6.25
N ALA A 5 -38.90 5.91 -6.33
CA ALA A 5 -37.78 4.99 -6.38
C ALA A 5 -37.81 4.18 -5.07
N ILE A 6 -38.07 2.88 -5.19
CA ILE A 6 -37.87 1.94 -4.08
C ILE A 6 -36.37 1.95 -3.86
N ALA A 7 -35.91 2.48 -2.72
CA ALA A 7 -34.53 2.34 -2.31
C ALA A 7 -34.28 0.83 -2.16
N LYS A 8 -33.59 0.23 -3.13
CA LYS A 8 -33.13 -1.15 -3.02
C LYS A 8 -32.26 -1.23 -1.76
N GLU A 9 -32.58 -2.19 -0.90
CA GLU A 9 -31.82 -2.47 0.32
C GLU A 9 -30.35 -2.72 -0.03
N ARG A 10 -29.43 -2.04 0.67
CA ARG A 10 -28.00 -2.14 0.40
C ARG A 10 -27.49 -3.50 0.88
N VAL A 11 -26.66 -4.12 0.06
CA VAL A 11 -25.97 -5.37 0.39
C VAL A 11 -24.59 -5.00 0.90
N LEU A 12 -24.47 -4.80 2.21
CA LEU A 12 -23.21 -4.43 2.87
C LEU A 12 -22.34 -5.67 3.14
N ASP A 13 -22.19 -6.56 2.17
CA ASP A 13 -21.30 -7.72 2.27
C ASP A 13 -19.83 -7.25 2.39
N PRO A 14 -19.19 -7.40 3.56
CA PRO A 14 -17.84 -6.89 3.77
C PRO A 14 -16.81 -7.58 2.86
N GLN A 15 -17.00 -8.87 2.56
CA GLN A 15 -16.05 -9.65 1.78
C GLN A 15 -16.08 -9.21 0.32
N MET A 16 -17.30 -9.07 -0.25
CA MET A 16 -17.46 -8.55 -1.62
C MET A 16 -16.91 -7.13 -1.75
N ARG A 17 -17.15 -6.26 -0.77
CA ARG A 17 -16.64 -4.88 -0.77
C ARG A 17 -15.11 -4.84 -0.73
N GLN A 18 -14.49 -5.63 0.13
CA GLN A 18 -13.04 -5.74 0.19
C GLN A 18 -12.45 -6.25 -1.12
N GLU A 19 -13.06 -7.26 -1.73
CA GLU A 19 -12.64 -7.78 -3.03
C GLU A 19 -12.75 -6.71 -4.14
N MET A 20 -13.86 -5.98 -4.20
CA MET A 20 -14.04 -4.89 -5.16
C MET A 20 -12.98 -3.78 -4.97
N ALA A 21 -12.72 -3.38 -3.73
CA ALA A 21 -11.72 -2.37 -3.40
C ALA A 21 -10.30 -2.84 -3.71
N PHE A 22 -9.98 -4.10 -3.41
CA PHE A 22 -8.68 -4.72 -3.69
C PHE A 22 -8.42 -4.80 -5.20
N ARG A 23 -9.41 -5.23 -5.99
CA ARG A 23 -9.30 -5.34 -7.46
C ARG A 23 -9.11 -4.00 -8.17
N LEU A 24 -9.60 -2.92 -7.57
CA LEU A 24 -9.51 -1.57 -8.15
C LEU A 24 -8.34 -0.75 -7.61
N LEU A 25 -7.73 -1.17 -6.50
CA LEU A 25 -6.60 -0.47 -5.91
C LEU A 25 -5.44 -0.24 -6.91
N PRO A 26 -5.02 -1.21 -7.76
CA PRO A 26 -3.96 -0.96 -8.75
C PRO A 26 -4.31 0.13 -9.76
N LEU A 27 -5.60 0.22 -10.12
CA LEU A 27 -6.10 1.25 -11.03
C LEU A 27 -6.03 2.64 -10.38
N PHE A 28 -6.38 2.75 -9.10
CA PHE A 28 -6.26 4.00 -8.35
C PHE A 28 -4.81 4.38 -8.07
N MET A 29 -3.96 3.41 -7.72
CA MET A 29 -2.54 3.62 -7.51
C MET A 29 -1.88 4.20 -8.76
N SER A 30 -2.15 3.67 -9.94
CA SER A 30 -1.51 4.12 -11.18
C SER A 30 -2.06 5.43 -11.77
N ARG A 31 -3.33 5.75 -11.55
CA ARG A 31 -4.00 6.88 -12.25
C ARG A 31 -4.59 7.96 -11.33
N GLY A 32 -4.58 7.76 -10.02
CA GLY A 32 -5.33 8.58 -9.08
C GLY A 32 -6.83 8.26 -9.08
N PHE A 33 -7.56 8.87 -8.17
CA PHE A 33 -9.01 8.67 -8.01
C PHE A 33 -9.80 9.39 -9.09
N ARG A 34 -9.47 10.67 -9.33
CA ARG A 34 -10.29 11.57 -10.16
C ARG A 34 -10.27 11.22 -11.65
N ARG A 35 -9.25 10.47 -12.09
CA ARG A 35 -9.09 10.05 -13.49
C ARG A 35 -9.76 8.71 -13.79
N VAL A 36 -10.36 8.06 -12.80
CA VAL A 36 -11.00 6.74 -12.95
C VAL A 36 -12.52 6.91 -12.95
N THR A 37 -13.13 6.64 -14.10
CA THR A 37 -14.56 6.82 -14.28
C THR A 37 -15.38 5.66 -13.73
N MET A 38 -16.64 5.92 -13.39
CA MET A 38 -17.58 4.88 -12.97
C MET A 38 -17.73 3.74 -14.01
N ASN A 39 -17.66 4.08 -15.30
CA ASN A 39 -17.71 3.07 -16.36
C ASN A 39 -16.50 2.14 -16.31
N GLU A 40 -15.30 2.68 -16.06
CA GLU A 40 -14.08 1.89 -15.89
C GLU A 40 -14.15 0.99 -14.66
N ILE A 41 -14.63 1.51 -13.52
CA ILE A 41 -14.87 0.74 -12.30
C ILE A 41 -15.76 -0.47 -12.59
N THR A 42 -16.94 -0.24 -13.16
CA THR A 42 -17.89 -1.31 -13.45
C THR A 42 -17.36 -2.31 -14.46
N ARG A 43 -16.61 -1.86 -15.47
CA ARG A 43 -15.99 -2.72 -16.47
C ARG A 43 -14.89 -3.59 -15.87
N GLN A 44 -14.03 -3.02 -15.03
CA GLN A 44 -12.94 -3.74 -14.37
C GLN A 44 -13.46 -4.79 -13.39
N LEU A 45 -14.59 -4.50 -12.73
CA LEU A 45 -15.24 -5.43 -11.81
C LEU A 45 -16.11 -6.48 -12.52
N GLY A 46 -16.59 -6.19 -13.73
CA GLY A 46 -17.53 -7.05 -14.47
C GLY A 46 -18.97 -6.95 -13.95
N ILE A 47 -19.36 -5.80 -13.39
CA ILE A 47 -20.67 -5.60 -12.75
C ILE A 47 -21.40 -4.39 -13.34
N SER A 48 -22.69 -4.23 -13.04
CA SER A 48 -23.45 -3.03 -13.42
C SER A 48 -23.25 -1.88 -12.43
N LYS A 49 -23.55 -0.63 -12.85
CA LYS A 49 -23.60 0.52 -11.91
C LYS A 49 -24.59 0.28 -10.77
N ALA A 50 -25.75 -0.33 -11.08
CA ALA A 50 -26.74 -0.64 -10.07
C ALA A 50 -26.20 -1.63 -9.02
N THR A 51 -25.44 -2.64 -9.45
CA THR A 51 -24.76 -3.59 -8.56
C THR A 51 -23.71 -2.90 -7.70
N PHE A 52 -22.89 -2.00 -8.28
CA PHE A 52 -21.94 -1.22 -7.49
C PHE A 52 -22.62 -0.43 -6.37
N TYR A 53 -23.69 0.29 -6.70
CA TYR A 53 -24.42 1.12 -5.72
C TYR A 53 -25.24 0.31 -4.69
N GLN A 54 -25.34 -1.02 -4.84
CA GLN A 54 -25.83 -1.88 -3.77
C GLN A 54 -24.80 -2.07 -2.66
N HIS A 55 -23.50 -1.96 -2.99
CA HIS A 55 -22.39 -2.19 -2.05
C HIS A 55 -21.76 -0.90 -1.54
N PHE A 56 -21.72 0.14 -2.37
CA PHE A 56 -21.09 1.43 -2.05
C PHE A 56 -22.07 2.59 -2.25
N GLU A 57 -22.12 3.53 -1.32
CA GLU A 57 -22.92 4.75 -1.43
C GLU A 57 -22.35 5.70 -2.49
N SER A 58 -21.03 5.74 -2.60
CA SER A 58 -20.29 6.63 -3.49
C SER A 58 -18.98 5.98 -3.95
N GLN A 59 -18.32 6.58 -4.94
CA GLN A 59 -16.95 6.21 -5.30
C GLN A 59 -15.98 6.52 -4.15
N ASP A 60 -16.26 7.55 -3.35
CA ASP A 60 -15.43 7.96 -2.22
C ASP A 60 -15.35 6.88 -1.14
N GLU A 61 -16.45 6.17 -0.88
CA GLU A 61 -16.44 5.03 0.05
C GLU A 61 -15.56 3.88 -0.44
N LEU A 62 -15.55 3.63 -1.75
CA LEU A 62 -14.64 2.67 -2.37
C LEU A 62 -13.19 3.15 -2.25
N TYR A 63 -12.90 4.41 -2.54
CA TYR A 63 -11.56 4.99 -2.43
C TYR A 63 -11.04 4.88 -1.00
N ALA A 64 -11.87 5.19 -0.01
CA ALA A 64 -11.52 5.06 1.40
C ALA A 64 -11.17 3.62 1.76
N LEU A 65 -12.00 2.65 1.38
CA LEU A 65 -11.74 1.23 1.64
C LEU A 65 -10.48 0.75 0.92
N SER A 66 -10.24 1.19 -0.33
CA SER A 66 -9.02 0.86 -1.07
C SER A 66 -7.76 1.36 -0.35
N ILE A 67 -7.76 2.59 0.18
CA ILE A 67 -6.62 3.12 0.95
C ILE A 67 -6.47 2.41 2.29
N GLU A 68 -7.56 2.11 2.99
CA GLU A 68 -7.53 1.33 4.23
C GLU A 68 -6.88 -0.04 4.02
N LEU A 69 -7.22 -0.74 2.92
CA LEU A 69 -6.61 -2.01 2.56
C LEU A 69 -5.12 -1.88 2.27
N LEU A 70 -4.71 -0.84 1.54
CA LEU A 70 -3.29 -0.56 1.27
C LEU A 70 -2.51 -0.34 2.58
N LEU A 71 -2.99 0.56 3.44
CA LEU A 71 -2.35 0.86 4.72
C LEU A 71 -2.32 -0.36 5.65
N LYS A 72 -3.39 -1.16 5.65
CA LYS A 72 -3.45 -2.41 6.39
C LYS A 72 -2.38 -3.39 5.90
N GLN A 73 -2.21 -3.59 4.60
CA GLN A 73 -1.19 -4.50 4.08
C GLN A 73 0.24 -4.06 4.43
N ILE A 74 0.52 -2.76 4.37
CA ILE A 74 1.80 -2.21 4.84
C ILE A 74 1.95 -2.47 6.36
N GLY A 75 0.86 -2.32 7.13
CA GLY A 75 0.82 -2.61 8.56
C GLY A 75 1.02 -4.09 8.90
N ASP A 76 0.48 -5.00 8.07
CA ASP A 76 0.61 -6.45 8.23
C ASP A 76 2.06 -6.93 8.03
N ALA A 77 2.95 -6.09 7.49
CA ALA A 77 4.39 -6.36 7.40
C ALA A 77 5.14 -6.09 8.71
N LYS A 78 4.62 -5.24 9.60
CA LYS A 78 5.28 -4.84 10.87
C LYS A 78 5.72 -6.01 11.78
N PRO A 79 5.00 -7.16 11.85
CA PRO A 79 5.42 -8.29 12.68
C PRO A 79 6.85 -8.80 12.39
N ILE A 80 7.38 -8.58 11.18
CA ILE A 80 8.75 -8.99 10.83
C ILE A 80 9.82 -8.33 11.72
N LEU A 81 9.52 -7.14 12.28
CA LEU A 81 10.42 -6.44 13.21
C LEU A 81 10.65 -7.21 14.52
N LYS A 82 9.74 -8.13 14.86
CA LYS A 82 9.79 -8.95 16.07
C LYS A 82 10.34 -10.36 15.81
N GLU A 83 10.73 -10.69 14.58
CA GLU A 83 11.18 -12.03 14.20
C GLU A 83 12.59 -12.33 14.72
N LYS A 84 12.66 -13.02 15.87
CA LYS A 84 13.92 -13.26 16.59
C LYS A 84 14.91 -14.15 15.84
N SER A 85 14.48 -14.92 14.85
CA SER A 85 15.37 -15.72 14.01
C SER A 85 16.22 -14.89 13.05
N LEU A 86 15.87 -13.62 12.82
CA LEU A 86 16.58 -12.69 11.94
C LEU A 86 17.42 -11.67 12.73
N SER A 87 18.53 -11.24 12.13
CA SER A 87 19.29 -10.07 12.58
C SER A 87 18.43 -8.80 12.52
N TYR A 88 18.76 -7.76 13.30
CA TYR A 88 18.01 -6.50 13.23
C TYR A 88 18.10 -5.87 11.83
N GLU A 89 19.26 -5.94 11.21
CA GLU A 89 19.48 -5.48 9.84
C GLU A 89 18.55 -6.22 8.87
N ASP A 90 18.50 -7.55 8.94
CA ASP A 90 17.64 -8.32 8.04
C ASP A 90 16.16 -8.05 8.33
N ARG A 91 15.72 -7.88 9.58
CA ARG A 91 14.32 -7.50 9.88
C ARG A 91 13.94 -6.17 9.24
N PHE A 92 14.82 -5.17 9.35
CA PHE A 92 14.61 -3.87 8.73
C PHE A 92 14.57 -3.97 7.20
N LEU A 93 15.52 -4.70 6.59
CA LEU A 93 15.55 -4.92 5.14
C LEU A 93 14.30 -5.66 4.65
N HIS A 94 13.79 -6.63 5.41
CA HIS A 94 12.55 -7.32 5.06
C HIS A 94 11.34 -6.41 5.10
N LEU A 95 11.20 -5.63 6.17
CA LEU A 95 10.14 -4.64 6.26
C LEU A 95 10.21 -3.65 5.10
N PHE A 96 11.40 -3.09 4.84
CA PHE A 96 11.63 -2.12 3.79
C PHE A 96 11.29 -2.67 2.40
N ALA A 97 11.74 -3.90 2.09
CA ALA A 97 11.45 -4.58 0.84
C ALA A 97 9.94 -4.79 0.63
N ILE A 98 9.21 -5.20 1.67
CA ILE A 98 7.75 -5.37 1.60
C ILE A 98 7.08 -4.02 1.35
N VAL A 99 7.45 -2.97 2.09
CA VAL A 99 6.87 -1.63 1.89
C VAL A 99 7.16 -1.11 0.49
N LEU A 100 8.40 -1.22 0.02
CA LEU A 100 8.79 -0.82 -1.33
C LEU A 100 7.91 -1.52 -2.38
N LYS A 101 7.73 -2.84 -2.28
CA LYS A 101 6.85 -3.60 -3.18
C LYS A 101 5.42 -3.08 -3.21
N GLN A 102 4.88 -2.59 -2.09
CA GLN A 102 3.52 -2.05 -2.01
C GLN A 102 3.38 -0.62 -2.54
N VAL A 103 4.44 0.18 -2.49
CA VAL A 103 4.40 1.59 -2.94
C VAL A 103 4.92 1.77 -4.36
N LEU A 104 5.62 0.77 -4.91
CA LEU A 104 6.00 0.74 -6.32
C LEU A 104 4.74 0.79 -7.19
N GLY A 105 4.65 1.81 -8.05
CA GLY A 105 3.48 2.05 -8.90
C GLY A 105 2.46 3.03 -8.30
N LEU A 106 2.69 3.58 -7.11
CA LEU A 106 1.97 4.76 -6.65
C LEU A 106 2.25 5.94 -7.57
N SER A 107 1.19 6.42 -8.20
CA SER A 107 1.18 7.63 -8.98
C SER A 107 1.16 8.83 -8.06
N PRO A 108 1.99 9.84 -8.32
CA PRO A 108 1.91 11.12 -7.65
C PRO A 108 0.54 11.79 -7.69
N ILE A 109 -0.22 11.53 -8.76
CA ILE A 109 -1.58 12.04 -8.94
C ILE A 109 -2.49 11.53 -7.82
N LEU A 110 -2.27 10.30 -7.33
CA LEU A 110 -3.03 9.77 -6.21
C LEU A 110 -2.74 10.55 -4.91
N LEU A 111 -1.48 10.90 -4.66
CA LEU A 111 -1.09 11.71 -3.50
C LEU A 111 -1.68 13.12 -3.59
N GLU A 112 -1.65 13.74 -4.77
CA GLU A 112 -2.30 15.04 -5.03
C GLU A 112 -3.81 14.96 -4.84
N ASP A 113 -4.46 13.92 -5.37
CA ASP A 113 -5.89 13.69 -5.20
C ASP A 113 -6.25 13.62 -3.71
N MET A 114 -5.52 12.82 -2.92
CA MET A 114 -5.73 12.75 -1.48
C MET A 114 -5.54 14.12 -0.82
N LYS A 115 -4.44 14.82 -1.12
CA LYS A 115 -4.08 16.09 -0.48
C LYS A 115 -5.09 17.21 -0.76
N TYR A 116 -5.57 17.34 -2.00
CA TYR A 116 -6.39 18.48 -2.43
C TYR A 116 -7.88 18.18 -2.56
N HIS A 117 -8.28 16.91 -2.69
CA HIS A 117 -9.66 16.51 -2.95
C HIS A 117 -10.25 15.56 -1.92
N TYR A 118 -9.43 14.80 -1.20
CA TYR A 118 -9.90 13.86 -0.16
C TYR A 118 -9.13 14.07 1.15
N PRO A 119 -9.32 15.22 1.84
CA PRO A 119 -8.53 15.60 3.01
C PRO A 119 -8.61 14.60 4.17
N ASP A 120 -9.73 13.88 4.30
CA ASP A 120 -9.87 12.81 5.30
C ASP A 120 -8.93 11.62 5.02
N LEU A 121 -8.76 11.25 3.74
CA LEU A 121 -7.81 10.20 3.33
C LEU A 121 -6.37 10.68 3.51
N TRP A 122 -6.12 11.96 3.21
CA TRP A 122 -4.81 12.56 3.47
C TRP A 122 -4.47 12.55 4.96
N GLN A 123 -5.42 12.91 5.84
CA GLN A 123 -5.21 12.89 7.28
C GLN A 123 -4.93 11.47 7.77
N ARG A 124 -5.69 10.46 7.31
CA ARG A 124 -5.43 9.06 7.65
C ARG A 124 -4.03 8.60 7.24
N LEU A 125 -3.56 9.03 6.07
CA LEU A 125 -2.19 8.75 5.62
C LEU A 125 -1.16 9.44 6.53
N GLN A 126 -1.40 10.69 6.96
CA GLN A 126 -0.53 11.38 7.91
C GLN A 126 -0.48 10.68 9.27
N ASP A 127 -1.62 10.25 9.79
CA ASP A 127 -1.73 9.53 11.06
C ASP A 127 -0.97 8.19 10.97
N TYR A 128 -1.12 7.48 9.85
CA TYR A 128 -0.38 6.25 9.58
C TYR A 128 1.14 6.48 9.60
N TYR A 129 1.63 7.57 9.03
CA TYR A 129 3.06 7.88 9.08
C TYR A 129 3.56 8.16 10.49
N VAL A 130 2.76 8.80 11.35
CA VAL A 130 3.14 9.00 12.76
C VAL A 130 3.23 7.67 13.50
N GLU A 131 2.27 6.76 13.28
CA GLU A 131 2.32 5.40 13.84
C GLU A 131 3.53 4.61 13.33
N TRP A 132 3.83 4.73 12.04
CA TRP A 132 5.00 4.13 11.41
C TRP A 132 6.31 4.64 12.02
N GLU A 133 6.46 5.95 12.20
CA GLU A 133 7.63 6.55 12.83
C GLU A 133 7.83 6.06 14.26
N ASN A 134 6.76 5.97 15.05
CA ASN A 134 6.82 5.44 16.41
C ASN A 134 7.25 3.96 16.40
N THR A 135 6.67 3.15 15.51
CA THR A 135 7.03 1.73 15.36
C THR A 135 8.52 1.57 15.04
N LEU A 136 9.04 2.36 14.08
CA LEU A 136 10.45 2.32 13.72
C LEU A 136 11.35 2.83 14.85
N ALA A 137 10.92 3.86 15.59
CA ALA A 137 11.72 4.41 16.69
C ALA A 137 11.87 3.41 17.83
N GLU A 138 10.80 2.68 18.16
CA GLU A 138 10.86 1.58 19.13
C GLU A 138 11.82 0.48 18.69
N PHE A 139 11.71 0.06 17.43
CA PHE A 139 12.59 -0.94 16.83
C PHE A 139 14.07 -0.53 16.86
N PHE A 140 14.38 0.69 16.41
CA PHE A 140 15.75 1.18 16.38
C PHE A 140 16.34 1.36 17.78
N LYS A 141 15.52 1.79 18.75
CA LYS A 141 15.93 1.86 20.15
C LYS A 141 16.38 0.48 20.65
N GLU A 142 15.55 -0.55 20.50
CA GLU A 142 15.87 -1.92 20.93
C GLU A 142 17.14 -2.42 20.21
N ALA A 143 17.23 -2.20 18.91
CA ALA A 143 18.36 -2.66 18.12
C ALA A 143 19.69 -1.96 18.46
N MET A 144 19.66 -0.67 18.82
CA MET A 144 20.83 0.08 19.28
C MET A 144 21.29 -0.38 20.68
N GLU A 145 20.35 -0.69 21.58
CA GLU A 145 20.68 -1.31 22.88
C GLU A 145 21.40 -2.66 22.70
N GLN A 146 21.08 -3.39 21.62
CA GLN A 146 21.75 -4.63 21.22
C GLN A 146 23.00 -4.41 20.34
N GLN A 147 23.45 -3.17 20.15
CA GLN A 147 24.62 -2.82 19.34
C GLN A 147 24.54 -3.33 17.90
N ALA A 148 23.33 -3.36 17.30
CA ALA A 148 23.14 -3.73 15.88
C ALA A 148 23.18 -2.51 14.94
N PHE A 149 22.85 -1.31 15.45
CA PHE A 149 22.95 -0.05 14.71
C PHE A 149 23.80 0.97 15.47
N ARG A 150 24.30 1.97 14.75
CA ARG A 150 25.02 3.10 15.37
C ARG A 150 24.12 3.86 16.34
N ASP A 151 24.70 4.30 17.45
CA ASP A 151 23.98 5.06 18.48
C ASP A 151 23.65 6.48 17.99
N VAL A 152 22.41 6.65 17.55
CA VAL A 152 21.81 7.94 17.20
C VAL A 152 20.42 8.00 17.80
N HIS A 153 19.84 9.19 17.91
CA HIS A 153 18.51 9.31 18.49
C HIS A 153 17.44 8.59 17.62
N PRO A 154 16.69 7.58 18.13
CA PRO A 154 15.78 6.77 17.32
C PRO A 154 14.70 7.57 16.59
N ALA A 155 14.14 8.59 17.23
CA ALA A 155 13.14 9.47 16.60
C ALA A 155 13.71 10.23 15.38
N ILE A 156 15.00 10.56 15.37
CA ILE A 156 15.64 11.29 14.25
C ILE A 156 15.75 10.36 13.05
N VAL A 157 16.28 9.15 13.23
CA VAL A 157 16.45 8.21 12.11
C VAL A 157 15.10 7.74 11.55
N SER A 158 14.10 7.48 12.40
CA SER A 158 12.76 7.10 11.96
C SER A 158 12.07 8.22 11.17
N ARG A 159 12.21 9.48 11.62
CA ARG A 159 11.69 10.65 10.90
C ARG A 159 12.43 10.85 9.58
N LEU A 160 13.76 10.72 9.57
CA LEU A 160 14.58 10.85 8.36
C LEU A 160 14.14 9.84 7.29
N ILE A 161 14.05 8.55 7.66
CA ILE A 161 13.58 7.50 6.75
C ILE A 161 12.19 7.86 6.21
N THR A 162 11.26 8.26 7.08
CA THR A 162 9.89 8.58 6.66
C THR A 162 9.83 9.77 5.70
N VAL A 163 10.60 10.84 5.94
CA VAL A 163 10.65 12.01 5.07
C VAL A 163 11.24 11.64 3.70
N VAL A 164 12.36 10.92 3.69
CA VAL A 164 13.02 10.51 2.44
C VAL A 164 12.12 9.59 1.62
N LEU A 165 11.46 8.62 2.26
CA LEU A 165 10.52 7.71 1.59
C LEU A 165 9.35 8.46 0.93
N ARG A 166 8.83 9.51 1.56
CA ARG A 166 7.78 10.36 0.96
C ARG A 166 8.31 11.15 -0.23
N GLU A 167 9.51 11.72 -0.10
CA GLU A 167 10.12 12.53 -1.17
C GLU A 167 10.42 11.68 -2.41
N PHE A 168 10.77 10.41 -2.24
CA PHE A 168 11.01 9.49 -3.37
C PHE A 168 9.75 9.12 -4.14
N LEU A 169 8.56 9.48 -3.66
CA LEU A 169 7.31 9.37 -4.38
C LEU A 169 6.90 10.70 -5.04
N ASN A 170 7.71 11.75 -4.91
CA ASN A 170 7.46 13.06 -5.52
C ASN A 170 7.93 13.09 -6.99
N PRO A 171 7.03 13.29 -7.97
CA PRO A 171 7.39 13.30 -9.39
C PRO A 171 8.35 14.43 -9.72
N GLU A 172 8.22 15.57 -9.04
CA GLU A 172 9.08 16.73 -9.29
C GLU A 172 10.53 16.40 -8.91
N PHE A 173 10.75 15.82 -7.73
CA PHE A 173 12.06 15.34 -7.29
C PHE A 173 12.64 14.31 -8.27
N LEU A 174 11.87 13.28 -8.63
CA LEU A 174 12.32 12.22 -9.54
C LEU A 174 12.67 12.76 -10.94
N THR A 175 11.82 13.64 -11.49
CA THR A 175 11.99 14.20 -12.84
C THR A 175 13.16 15.17 -12.89
N GLN A 176 13.27 16.08 -11.92
CA GLN A 176 14.36 17.05 -11.86
C GLN A 176 15.73 16.38 -11.75
N ASN A 177 15.80 15.25 -11.03
CA ASN A 177 17.05 14.52 -10.81
C ASN A 177 17.27 13.35 -11.79
N GLN A 178 16.33 13.08 -12.71
CA GLN A 178 16.40 11.97 -13.69
C GLN A 178 16.63 10.60 -13.05
N ILE A 179 15.98 10.34 -11.92
CA ILE A 179 16.10 9.08 -11.16
C ILE A 179 14.76 8.34 -11.10
N THR A 180 14.82 7.02 -10.98
CA THR A 180 13.64 6.19 -10.73
C THR A 180 13.40 6.04 -9.23
N VAL A 181 12.17 5.66 -8.85
CA VAL A 181 11.83 5.29 -7.47
C VAL A 181 12.76 4.18 -6.99
N GLU A 182 12.94 3.12 -7.79
CA GLU A 182 13.84 2.01 -7.46
C GLU A 182 15.27 2.48 -7.17
N GLN A 183 15.82 3.38 -8.00
CA GLN A 183 17.16 3.92 -7.81
C GLN A 183 17.26 4.71 -6.51
N ALA A 184 16.31 5.62 -6.25
CA ALA A 184 16.31 6.45 -5.04
C ALA A 184 16.29 5.60 -3.76
N PHE A 185 15.40 4.59 -3.72
CA PHE A 185 15.29 3.67 -2.59
C PHE A 185 16.55 2.81 -2.41
N THR A 186 17.17 2.39 -3.52
CA THR A 186 18.43 1.64 -3.49
C THR A 186 19.56 2.47 -2.90
N ASP A 187 19.68 3.73 -3.31
CA ASP A 187 20.71 4.63 -2.81
C ASP A 187 20.49 4.98 -1.34
N LEU A 188 19.24 5.09 -0.87
CA LEU A 188 18.94 5.22 0.56
C LEU A 188 19.45 4.02 1.36
N LEU A 189 19.23 2.79 0.88
CA LEU A 189 19.74 1.61 1.56
C LEU A 189 21.27 1.56 1.58
N HIS A 190 21.94 2.07 0.55
CA HIS A 190 23.39 2.21 0.54
C HIS A 190 23.86 3.22 1.58
N ILE A 191 23.23 4.39 1.65
CA ILE A 191 23.54 5.43 2.66
C ILE A 191 23.32 4.88 4.08
N LEU A 192 22.23 4.15 4.31
CA LEU A 192 21.96 3.51 5.60
C LEU A 192 22.96 2.38 5.88
N GLY A 193 23.34 1.59 4.87
CA GLY A 193 24.34 0.53 4.98
C GLY A 193 25.72 1.01 5.37
N GLU A 194 26.23 2.05 4.72
CA GLU A 194 27.57 2.58 4.97
C GLU A 194 27.63 3.53 6.19
N GLY A 195 26.57 4.29 6.41
CA GLY A 195 26.51 5.36 7.40
C GLY A 195 25.85 4.98 8.73
N PHE A 196 24.96 3.98 8.74
CA PHE A 196 24.07 3.70 9.87
C PHE A 196 24.12 2.26 10.38
N PHE A 197 24.36 1.27 9.51
CA PHE A 197 24.61 -0.11 9.92
C PHE A 197 26.04 -0.26 10.45
N LEU A 198 26.25 -1.20 11.39
CA LEU A 198 27.58 -1.45 11.97
C LEU A 198 28.42 -2.43 11.16
N THR A 199 27.77 -3.27 10.35
CA THR A 199 28.46 -4.14 9.40
C THR A 199 28.81 -3.34 8.15
N GLU A 200 30.09 -3.32 7.76
CA GLU A 200 30.51 -2.90 6.42
C GLU A 200 29.94 -3.89 5.40
N THR A 201 28.66 -3.76 5.09
CA THR A 201 28.00 -4.60 4.08
C THR A 201 28.20 -3.91 2.74
N GLU A 202 28.86 -4.59 1.79
CA GLU A 202 29.04 -4.03 0.45
C GLU A 202 27.69 -3.65 -0.18
N PRO A 203 27.59 -2.48 -0.82
CA PRO A 203 26.35 -1.97 -1.44
C PRO A 203 25.63 -2.97 -2.36
N GLU A 204 26.38 -3.76 -3.15
CA GLU A 204 25.82 -4.77 -4.04
C GLU A 204 25.21 -5.97 -3.28
N SER A 205 25.73 -6.30 -2.10
CA SER A 205 25.17 -7.35 -1.24
C SER A 205 23.81 -6.92 -0.67
N LEU A 206 23.65 -5.65 -0.28
CA LEU A 206 22.38 -5.11 0.20
C LEU A 206 21.31 -5.09 -0.90
N LYS A 207 21.68 -4.64 -2.11
CA LYS A 207 20.80 -4.70 -3.29
C LYS A 207 20.31 -6.11 -3.56
N GLU A 208 21.22 -7.08 -3.56
CA GLU A 208 20.90 -8.48 -3.84
C GLU A 208 20.03 -9.09 -2.74
N LYS A 209 20.28 -8.78 -1.47
CA LYS A 209 19.40 -9.16 -0.36
C LYS A 209 17.98 -8.62 -0.55
N VAL A 210 17.82 -7.34 -0.83
CA VAL A 210 16.51 -6.70 -1.04
C VAL A 210 15.78 -7.35 -2.21
N ARG A 211 16.47 -7.55 -3.33
CA ARG A 211 15.92 -8.23 -4.51
C ARG A 211 15.42 -9.64 -4.16
N ASN A 212 16.23 -10.42 -3.44
CA ASN A 212 15.88 -11.78 -3.02
C ASN A 212 14.72 -11.82 -2.02
N ILE A 213 14.62 -10.84 -1.12
CA ILE A 213 13.48 -10.69 -0.23
C ILE A 213 12.21 -10.38 -1.02
N ILE A 214 12.27 -9.43 -1.96
CA ILE A 214 11.13 -9.08 -2.81
C ILE A 214 10.66 -10.30 -3.62
N ALA A 215 11.61 -11.08 -4.16
CA ALA A 215 11.34 -12.28 -4.96
C ALA A 215 10.80 -13.45 -4.14
N SER A 216 11.24 -13.61 -2.89
CA SER A 216 10.76 -14.68 -1.98
C SER A 216 9.48 -14.31 -1.21
N SER A 217 9.12 -13.03 -1.19
CA SER A 217 7.88 -12.55 -0.56
C SER A 217 6.65 -13.02 -1.34
N LEU A 218 5.86 -13.90 -0.71
CA LEU A 218 4.57 -14.39 -1.21
C LEU A 218 3.49 -13.29 -1.27
N LEU A 219 3.77 -12.06 -0.81
CA LEU A 219 2.82 -10.95 -0.89
C LEU A 219 2.73 -10.49 -2.35
N PRO A 220 1.56 -10.57 -3.00
CA PRO A 220 1.40 -10.05 -4.35
C PRO A 220 1.69 -8.54 -4.37
N ASN A 221 2.36 -8.07 -5.42
CA ASN A 221 2.45 -6.64 -5.70
C ASN A 221 1.11 -6.19 -6.30
N PHE A 222 0.54 -5.07 -5.83
CA PHE A 222 -0.67 -4.50 -6.44
C PHE A 222 -0.52 -4.24 -7.93
N SER A 223 0.67 -3.86 -8.41
CA SER A 223 0.91 -3.62 -9.84
C SER A 223 0.98 -4.89 -10.69
N GLU A 224 1.11 -6.08 -10.08
CA GLU A 224 1.38 -7.34 -10.79
C GLU A 224 0.18 -8.29 -10.88
N ILE A 225 -1.01 -7.95 -10.38
CA ILE A 225 -2.16 -8.89 -10.35
C ILE A 225 -2.75 -9.10 -11.77
N PRO A 226 -2.52 -10.25 -12.46
CA PRO A 226 -3.09 -10.52 -13.76
C PRO A 226 -4.31 -11.45 -13.63
N ASN A 227 -5.42 -11.05 -14.27
CA ASN A 227 -6.57 -11.87 -14.69
C ASN A 227 -7.12 -12.94 -13.71
N LEU A 228 -8.19 -12.56 -13.02
CA LEU A 228 -8.91 -13.33 -12.01
C LEU A 228 -9.89 -14.34 -12.65
N SER A 229 -9.42 -15.55 -12.93
CA SER A 229 -10.31 -16.71 -13.14
C SER A 229 -10.49 -17.48 -11.83
N GLY A 230 -11.33 -16.98 -10.93
CA GLY A 230 -11.50 -17.64 -9.62
C GLY A 230 -12.76 -17.31 -8.81
N LEU A 231 -13.58 -16.35 -9.22
CA LEU A 231 -14.88 -16.14 -8.60
C LEU A 231 -15.95 -16.73 -9.49
N SER A 232 -16.23 -18.01 -9.26
CA SER A 232 -17.44 -18.69 -9.72
C SER A 232 -18.64 -17.81 -9.43
N ILE A 233 -19.31 -17.38 -10.50
CA ILE A 233 -20.66 -16.83 -10.46
C ILE A 233 -21.48 -17.82 -9.66
N VAL A 234 -21.93 -17.42 -8.46
CA VAL A 234 -23.09 -18.04 -7.81
C VAL A 234 -24.21 -17.87 -8.83
N LYS A 235 -24.51 -18.95 -9.57
CA LYS A 235 -25.69 -19.01 -10.42
C LYS A 235 -26.87 -18.72 -9.50
N GLY A 236 -27.58 -17.66 -9.81
CA GLY A 236 -28.80 -17.29 -9.10
C GLY A 236 -29.76 -18.47 -9.09
N ASP A 237 -30.41 -18.64 -7.94
CA ASP A 237 -31.50 -19.57 -7.72
C ASP A 237 -32.54 -19.41 -8.83
N GLU A 238 -32.77 -20.50 -9.57
CA GLU A 238 -33.95 -20.67 -10.39
C GLU A 238 -35.15 -20.88 -9.45
N HIS A 239 -35.86 -19.79 -9.18
CA HIS A 239 -37.26 -19.84 -8.80
C HIS A 239 -38.12 -20.10 -10.05
N GLU A 240 -38.57 -21.35 -10.24
CA GLU A 240 -39.79 -21.80 -10.94
C GLU A 240 -39.66 -23.32 -11.11
N LYS A 241 -40.49 -24.21 -10.58
CA LYS A 241 -41.95 -24.22 -10.48
C LYS A 241 -42.40 -25.10 -9.32
N MET A 242 -43.37 -24.62 -8.55
CA MET A 242 -44.35 -25.49 -7.88
C MET A 242 -45.42 -25.89 -8.90
N ASP A 243 -46.00 -27.05 -8.63
CA ASP A 243 -47.11 -27.74 -9.32
C ASP A 243 -48.24 -26.84 -9.86
#